data_AF-A0AAV9TJH6-F1
#
_entry.id   AF-A0AAV9TJH6-F1
#
_cell.length_a   1.000
_cell.length_b   1.000
_cell.length_c   1.000
_cell.angle_alpha   90.00
_cell.angle_beta   90.00
_cell.angle_gamma   90.00
#
_symmetry.space_group_name_H-M   'P 1'
#
loop_
_entity.id
_entity.type
_entity.pdbx_description
1 polymer ?
#
loop_
_entity_poly.entity_id
_entity_poly.type
_entity_poly.pdbx_seq_one_letter_code
_entity_poly.pdbx_strand_id
1 'polypeptide(L)'
;MASMTSDAENKVDKARVKFLDGIAIHMEHLSFDGAAQQQNEILSSPLITVSLLNASPPPQFDLFGGSLSQSCPLSPASRVFYNITCPSSVFICGSQGLGKSNTFACLLENCLIPSKLGNLPQPLAGIVFHFDSFVATLEVFHSIYSGISQVKIDALNLSDQDLNTRRMLDLMAVGEGGMPLYLHVVNRVLRDMRLEQQRNGQDFS
;
A
#
# COMPACT_ATOMS: atom_id res chain seq x y z
N MET A 1 9.98 20.12 -67.58
CA MET A 1 10.59 19.81 -66.28
C MET A 1 9.77 20.47 -65.18
N ALA A 2 8.64 19.84 -64.78
CA ALA A 2 7.81 20.21 -63.63
C ALA A 2 6.66 19.18 -63.49
N SER A 3 6.90 18.03 -62.84
CA SER A 3 5.86 17.07 -62.44
C SER A 3 6.42 16.03 -61.46
N MET A 4 7.01 16.48 -60.36
CA MET A 4 7.49 15.57 -59.29
C MET A 4 7.20 16.06 -57.87
N THR A 5 6.54 17.21 -57.69
CA THR A 5 6.30 17.81 -56.36
C THR A 5 4.91 17.51 -55.79
N SER A 6 3.89 17.22 -56.62
CA SER A 6 2.50 17.05 -56.16
C SER A 6 2.22 15.71 -55.45
N ASP A 7 2.88 14.63 -55.86
CA ASP A 7 2.58 13.28 -55.33
C ASP A 7 3.21 13.05 -53.95
N ALA A 8 4.28 13.77 -53.63
CA ALA A 8 4.95 13.70 -52.34
C ALA A 8 4.14 14.45 -51.26
N GLU A 9 3.63 15.64 -51.56
CA GLU A 9 2.79 16.43 -50.65
C GLU A 9 1.48 15.69 -50.33
N ASN A 10 0.83 15.13 -51.34
CA ASN A 10 -0.44 14.40 -51.18
C ASN A 10 -0.29 13.10 -50.35
N LYS A 11 0.90 12.46 -50.41
CA LYS A 11 1.22 11.26 -49.61
C LYS A 11 1.52 11.61 -48.15
N VAL A 12 2.17 12.75 -47.90
CA VAL A 12 2.44 13.27 -46.55
C VAL A 12 1.14 13.67 -45.87
N ASP A 13 0.23 14.35 -46.56
CA ASP A 13 -1.06 14.74 -46.01
C ASP A 13 -1.95 13.52 -45.70
N LYS A 14 -1.95 12.51 -46.56
CA LYS A 14 -2.72 11.27 -46.33
C LYS A 14 -2.19 10.45 -45.16
N ALA A 15 -0.87 10.43 -44.94
CA ALA A 15 -0.25 9.79 -43.79
C ALA A 15 -0.56 10.54 -42.49
N ARG A 16 -0.58 11.88 -42.55
CA ARG A 16 -0.89 12.76 -41.43
C ARG A 16 -2.36 12.66 -41.03
N VAL A 17 -3.28 12.59 -42.00
CA VAL A 17 -4.71 12.34 -41.76
C VAL A 17 -4.91 10.97 -41.12
N LYS A 18 -4.24 9.91 -41.62
CA LYS A 18 -4.34 8.56 -41.03
C LYS A 18 -3.78 8.49 -39.61
N PHE A 19 -2.73 9.26 -39.31
CA PHE A 19 -2.17 9.37 -37.96
C PHE A 19 -3.13 10.11 -37.01
N LEU A 20 -3.74 11.21 -37.46
CA LEU A 20 -4.72 11.96 -36.68
C LEU A 20 -6.01 11.14 -36.44
N ASP A 21 -6.44 10.35 -37.42
CA ASP A 21 -7.57 9.42 -37.30
C ASP A 21 -7.29 8.31 -36.28
N GLY A 22 -6.05 7.79 -36.25
CA GLY A 22 -5.60 6.86 -35.23
C GLY A 22 -5.61 7.48 -33.82
N ILE A 23 -5.16 8.73 -33.67
CA ILE A 23 -5.23 9.46 -32.39
C ILE A 23 -6.69 9.67 -31.96
N ALA A 24 -7.58 10.02 -32.88
CA ALA A 24 -8.99 10.24 -32.57
C ALA A 24 -9.66 8.96 -32.02
N ILE A 25 -9.41 7.81 -32.66
CA ILE A 25 -9.90 6.50 -32.19
C ILE A 25 -9.31 6.14 -30.82
N HIS A 26 -8.00 6.38 -30.62
CA HIS A 26 -7.38 6.15 -29.31
C HIS A 26 -7.99 7.05 -28.23
N MET A 27 -8.24 8.32 -28.52
CA MET A 27 -8.84 9.27 -27.57
C MET A 27 -10.31 8.94 -27.29
N GLU A 28 -11.05 8.42 -28.26
CA GLU A 28 -12.42 7.93 -28.06
C GLU A 28 -12.42 6.72 -27.11
N HIS A 29 -11.51 5.76 -27.28
CA HIS A 29 -11.40 4.59 -26.39
C HIS A 29 -10.75 4.90 -25.02
N LEU A 30 -10.02 6.01 -24.92
CA LEU A 30 -9.49 6.54 -23.65
C LEU A 30 -10.44 7.54 -22.99
N SER A 31 -11.56 7.90 -23.65
CA SER A 31 -12.54 8.79 -23.06
C SER A 31 -13.34 8.03 -22.00
N PHE A 32 -13.23 8.49 -20.76
CA PHE A 32 -14.01 7.95 -19.65
C PHE A 32 -15.25 8.80 -19.45
N ASP A 33 -16.34 8.17 -19.03
CA ASP A 33 -17.48 8.90 -18.49
C ASP A 33 -17.01 9.69 -17.26
N GLY A 34 -17.13 11.01 -17.31
CA GLY A 34 -16.68 11.89 -16.24
C GLY A 34 -17.34 11.58 -14.90
N ALA A 35 -18.58 11.09 -14.91
CA ALA A 35 -19.26 10.65 -13.68
C ALA A 35 -18.63 9.38 -13.11
N ALA A 36 -18.35 8.38 -13.96
CA ALA A 36 -17.69 7.15 -13.57
C ALA A 36 -16.24 7.40 -13.08
N GLN A 37 -15.52 8.32 -13.73
CA GLN A 37 -14.18 8.70 -13.32
C GLN A 37 -14.16 9.39 -11.96
N GLN A 38 -15.06 10.34 -11.72
CA GLN A 38 -15.20 11.00 -10.42
C GLN A 38 -15.51 10.00 -9.30
N GLN A 39 -16.34 8.99 -9.58
CA GLN A 39 -16.64 7.95 -8.60
C GLN A 39 -15.44 7.04 -8.31
N ASN A 40 -14.66 6.70 -9.35
CA ASN A 40 -13.42 5.94 -9.19
C ASN A 40 -12.38 6.72 -8.36
N GLU A 41 -12.25 8.03 -8.57
CA GLU A 41 -11.35 8.90 -7.79
C GLU A 41 -11.74 8.93 -6.30
N ILE A 42 -13.03 8.97 -5.98
CA ILE A 42 -13.51 8.92 -4.59
C ILE A 42 -13.22 7.55 -3.95
N LEU A 43 -13.51 6.46 -4.66
CA LEU A 43 -13.31 5.10 -4.14
C LEU A 43 -11.82 4.75 -3.94
N SER A 44 -10.94 5.34 -4.75
CA SER A 44 -9.48 5.17 -4.68
C SER A 44 -8.77 6.19 -3.77
N SER A 45 -9.52 7.07 -3.11
CA SER A 45 -8.95 8.01 -2.16
C SER A 45 -8.78 7.35 -0.78
N PRO A 46 -7.55 7.27 -0.23
CA PRO A 46 -7.32 6.65 1.08
C PRO A 46 -7.81 7.52 2.24
N LEU A 47 -7.89 8.83 2.05
CA LEU A 47 -8.44 9.78 3.02
C LEU A 47 -9.66 10.48 2.43
N ILE A 48 -10.74 10.52 3.20
CA ILE A 48 -12.05 10.99 2.78
C ILE A 48 -12.53 12.10 3.72
N THR A 49 -12.96 13.23 3.16
CA THR A 49 -13.60 14.31 3.92
C THR A 49 -15.09 14.01 4.13
N VAL A 50 -15.72 14.68 5.09
CA VAL A 50 -17.14 14.47 5.41
C VAL A 50 -18.05 14.67 4.18
N SER A 51 -17.76 15.67 3.33
CA SER A 51 -18.53 15.92 2.11
C SER A 51 -18.49 14.74 1.14
N LEU A 52 -17.32 14.14 0.95
CA LEU A 52 -17.15 12.98 0.07
C LEU A 52 -17.75 11.72 0.68
N LEU A 53 -17.62 11.55 1.99
CA LEU A 53 -18.23 10.43 2.70
C LEU A 53 -19.76 10.43 2.57
N ASN A 54 -20.39 11.60 2.67
CA ASN A 54 -21.84 11.73 2.50
C ASN A 54 -22.30 11.52 1.05
N ALA A 55 -21.45 11.86 0.07
CA ALA A 55 -21.77 11.70 -1.34
C ALA A 55 -21.64 10.25 -1.82
N SER A 56 -20.59 9.54 -1.40
CA SER A 56 -20.30 8.17 -1.81
C SER A 56 -19.50 7.44 -0.72
N PRO A 57 -20.15 6.92 0.33
CA PRO A 57 -19.46 6.25 1.42
C PRO A 57 -18.88 4.91 0.96
N PRO A 58 -17.61 4.61 1.25
CA PRO A 58 -17.04 3.30 0.94
C PRO A 58 -17.65 2.21 1.85
N PRO A 59 -17.56 0.93 1.46
CA PRO A 59 -18.08 -0.17 2.27
C PRO A 59 -17.45 -0.26 3.67
N GLN A 60 -16.16 0.07 3.78
CA GLN A 60 -15.44 0.10 5.05
C GLN A 60 -14.63 1.38 5.21
N PHE A 61 -14.86 2.10 6.30
CA PHE A 61 -14.11 3.30 6.66
C PHE A 61 -14.15 3.53 8.17
N ASP A 62 -13.21 4.29 8.68
CA ASP A 62 -13.26 4.74 10.07
C ASP A 62 -12.64 6.13 10.23
N LEU A 63 -12.84 6.76 11.38
CA LEU A 63 -12.33 8.09 11.66
C LEU A 63 -10.79 8.05 11.76
N PHE A 64 -10.13 8.85 10.94
CA PHE A 64 -8.68 9.02 11.01
C PHE A 64 -8.27 10.19 11.91
N GLY A 65 -9.02 11.29 11.84
CA GLY A 65 -8.71 12.48 12.61
C GLY A 65 -9.55 13.67 12.21
N GLY A 66 -9.05 14.87 12.50
CA GLY A 66 -9.68 16.13 12.11
C GLY A 66 -8.67 17.13 11.59
N SER A 67 -9.04 17.86 10.55
CA SER A 67 -8.28 19.01 10.07
C SER A 67 -8.48 20.19 11.03
N LEU A 68 -7.39 20.62 11.67
CA LEU A 68 -7.38 21.83 12.49
C LEU A 68 -7.12 23.04 11.58
N SER A 69 -8.18 23.73 11.17
CA SER A 69 -8.00 25.12 10.72
C SER A 69 -7.83 25.99 11.97
N GLN A 70 -6.84 26.89 11.94
CA GLN A 70 -6.29 27.63 13.09
C GLN A 70 -7.28 28.51 13.89
N SER A 71 -8.58 28.52 13.58
CA SER A 71 -9.55 29.48 14.12
C SER A 71 -10.90 28.91 14.56
N CYS A 72 -11.13 27.59 14.51
CA CYS A 72 -12.42 27.01 14.92
C CYS A 72 -12.29 25.78 15.82
N PRO A 73 -13.26 25.55 16.74
CA PRO A 73 -13.35 24.29 17.46
C PRO A 73 -13.57 23.14 16.48
N LEU A 74 -13.11 21.93 16.85
CA LEU A 74 -13.28 20.72 16.03
C LEU A 74 -14.78 20.50 15.72
N SER A 75 -15.17 20.81 14.48
CA SER A 75 -16.51 20.58 13.96
C SER A 75 -16.61 19.15 13.39
N PRO A 76 -17.79 18.51 13.41
CA PRO A 76 -18.02 17.28 12.66
C PRO A 76 -17.62 17.39 11.18
N ALA A 77 -17.71 18.59 10.58
CA ALA A 77 -17.33 18.84 9.19
C ALA A 77 -15.80 18.81 8.94
N SER A 78 -15.00 18.99 10.00
CA SER A 78 -13.53 18.97 9.92
C SER A 78 -12.96 17.55 9.97
N ARG A 79 -13.80 16.52 10.16
CA ARG A 79 -13.34 15.13 10.29
C ARG A 79 -12.80 14.61 8.96
N VAL A 80 -11.78 13.79 9.09
CA VAL A 80 -11.16 13.05 8.00
C VAL A 80 -11.27 11.57 8.34
N PHE A 81 -11.76 10.79 7.39
CA PHE A 81 -11.95 9.35 7.51
C PHE A 81 -10.90 8.62 6.68
N TYR A 82 -10.53 7.43 7.13
CA TYR A 82 -9.66 6.51 6.42
C TYR A 82 -10.52 5.51 5.63
N ASN A 83 -10.27 5.42 4.34
CA ASN A 83 -10.92 4.45 3.45
C ASN A 83 -10.19 3.12 3.52
N ILE A 84 -10.75 2.17 4.24
CA ILE A 84 -10.14 0.86 4.47
C ILE A 84 -10.27 -0.03 3.22
N THR A 85 -11.25 0.25 2.36
CA THR A 85 -11.44 -0.51 1.11
C THR A 85 -10.45 -0.12 0.01
N CYS A 86 -9.83 1.06 0.11
CA CYS A 86 -8.83 1.50 -0.84
C CYS A 86 -7.47 0.87 -0.51
N PRO A 87 -6.81 0.18 -1.46
CA PRO A 87 -5.42 -0.22 -1.27
C PRO A 87 -4.57 1.03 -1.10
N SER A 88 -3.81 1.10 0.00
CA SER A 88 -2.96 2.26 0.26
C SER A 88 -1.66 1.85 0.96
N SER A 89 -0.63 2.69 0.80
CA SER A 89 0.65 2.55 1.49
C SER A 89 0.93 3.85 2.23
N VAL A 90 1.34 3.75 3.49
CA VAL A 90 1.55 4.92 4.35
C VAL A 90 2.96 4.88 4.92
N PHE A 91 3.69 5.98 4.74
CA PHE A 91 4.99 6.21 5.38
C PHE A 91 4.85 7.26 6.47
N ILE A 92 5.22 6.93 7.71
CA ILE A 92 5.10 7.83 8.86
C ILE A 92 6.50 8.24 9.33
N CYS A 93 6.81 9.53 9.22
CA CYS A 93 8.07 10.11 9.66
C CYS A 93 7.83 11.41 10.46
N GLY A 94 8.83 11.85 11.23
CA GLY A 94 8.74 13.05 12.07
C GLY A 94 9.61 12.97 13.31
N SER A 95 9.81 14.10 13.99
CA SER A 95 10.61 14.16 15.22
C SER A 95 10.00 13.34 16.36
N GLN A 96 10.82 13.00 17.35
CA GLN A 96 10.39 12.23 18.52
C GLN A 96 9.24 12.96 19.24
N GLY A 97 8.23 12.20 19.67
CA GLY A 97 7.09 12.76 20.42
C GLY A 97 5.95 13.36 19.59
N LEU A 98 6.05 13.43 18.25
CA LEU A 98 4.98 13.97 17.39
C LEU A 98 3.78 13.03 17.15
N GLY A 99 3.66 11.93 17.89
CA GLY A 99 2.52 11.03 17.77
C GLY A 99 2.55 10.04 16.60
N LYS A 100 3.72 9.78 15.99
CA LYS A 100 3.87 8.76 14.91
C LYS A 100 3.30 7.39 15.28
N SER A 101 3.59 6.92 16.49
CA SER A 101 3.06 5.66 17.04
C SER A 101 1.53 5.71 17.20
N ASN A 102 0.99 6.87 17.58
CA ASN A 102 -0.47 7.06 17.71
C ASN A 102 -1.13 7.06 16.33
N THR A 103 -0.53 7.71 15.32
CA THR A 103 -1.03 7.67 13.94
C THR A 103 -1.02 6.23 13.41
N PHE A 104 0.05 5.48 13.66
CA PHE A 104 0.14 4.08 13.26
C PHE A 104 -0.90 3.20 13.98
N ALA A 105 -1.05 3.36 15.31
CA ALA A 105 -2.07 2.65 16.08
C ALA A 105 -3.48 2.96 15.56
N CYS A 106 -3.80 4.23 15.31
CA CYS A 106 -5.09 4.62 14.75
C CYS A 106 -5.35 3.96 13.38
N LEU A 107 -4.36 3.89 12.49
CA LEU A 107 -4.50 3.17 11.22
C LEU A 107 -4.77 1.67 11.42
N LEU A 108 -4.05 1.03 12.35
CA LEU A 108 -4.27 -0.38 12.67
C LEU A 108 -5.64 -0.61 13.30
N GLU A 109 -6.01 0.19 14.31
CA GLU A 109 -7.30 0.09 14.99
C GLU A 109 -8.46 0.26 14.01
N ASN A 110 -8.38 1.24 13.09
CA ASN A 110 -9.37 1.43 12.05
C ASN A 110 -9.54 0.19 11.15
N CYS A 111 -8.47 -0.58 10.92
CA CYS A 111 -8.53 -1.80 10.11
C CYS A 111 -8.98 -3.05 10.92
N LEU A 112 -8.77 -3.07 12.23
CA LEU A 112 -8.87 -4.28 13.06
C LEU A 112 -10.07 -4.26 14.02
N ILE A 113 -10.58 -3.09 14.40
CA ILE A 113 -11.53 -2.93 15.51
C ILE A 113 -12.69 -2.05 15.06
N PRO A 114 -13.94 -2.54 15.09
CA PRO A 114 -15.09 -1.72 14.74
C PRO A 114 -15.29 -0.56 15.72
N SER A 115 -15.35 0.67 15.20
CA SER A 115 -15.69 1.86 15.99
C SER A 115 -17.12 2.34 15.73
N LYS A 116 -17.65 3.16 16.66
CA LYS A 116 -18.96 3.84 16.49
C LYS A 116 -18.91 4.99 15.49
N LEU A 117 -17.71 5.42 15.10
CA LEU A 117 -17.49 6.57 14.22
C LEU A 117 -17.24 6.13 12.77
N GLY A 118 -17.04 4.83 12.54
CA GLY A 118 -16.85 4.22 11.24
C GLY A 118 -17.89 3.15 10.91
N ASN A 119 -17.61 2.44 9.82
CA ASN A 119 -18.29 1.22 9.40
C ASN A 119 -17.22 0.18 9.06
N LEU A 120 -17.07 -0.84 9.91
CA LEU A 120 -16.12 -1.95 9.70
C LEU A 120 -16.83 -3.30 9.84
N PRO A 121 -17.61 -3.73 8.83
CA PRO A 121 -18.34 -4.99 8.89
C PRO A 121 -17.43 -6.21 8.83
N GLN A 122 -16.24 -6.09 8.21
CA GLN A 122 -15.23 -7.16 8.11
C GLN A 122 -13.86 -6.62 8.54
N PRO A 123 -13.49 -6.80 9.82
CA PRO A 123 -12.15 -6.50 10.30
C PRO A 123 -11.08 -7.24 9.49
N LEU A 124 -9.99 -6.55 9.19
CA LEU A 124 -8.87 -7.10 8.42
C LEU A 124 -7.94 -7.94 9.31
N ALA A 125 -7.05 -8.71 8.68
CA ALA A 125 -5.90 -9.30 9.34
C ALA A 125 -4.65 -8.49 8.96
N GLY A 126 -3.78 -8.24 9.94
CA GLY A 126 -2.53 -7.51 9.74
C GLY A 126 -1.31 -8.38 9.99
N ILE A 127 -0.26 -8.19 9.19
CA ILE A 127 1.07 -8.73 9.46
C ILE A 127 1.97 -7.55 9.83
N VAL A 128 2.62 -7.62 11.00
CA VAL A 128 3.50 -6.57 11.50
C VAL A 128 4.93 -7.08 11.53
N PHE A 129 5.78 -6.45 10.73
CA PHE A 129 7.23 -6.62 10.81
C PHE A 129 7.81 -5.48 11.62
N HIS A 130 8.50 -5.83 12.70
CA HIS A 130 9.13 -4.85 13.58
C HIS A 130 10.65 -5.01 13.53
N PHE A 131 11.35 -3.89 13.37
CA PHE A 131 12.80 -3.83 13.38
C PHE A 131 13.25 -2.76 14.38
N ASP A 132 13.57 -3.20 15.59
CA ASP A 132 14.23 -2.38 16.62
C ASP A 132 15.26 -3.26 17.36
N SER A 133 16.37 -2.65 17.77
CA SER A 133 17.37 -3.29 18.62
C SER A 133 16.91 -3.40 20.09
N PHE A 134 15.89 -2.64 20.50
CA PHE A 134 15.40 -2.58 21.87
C PHE A 134 13.89 -2.88 21.95
N VAL A 135 13.56 -4.17 21.98
CA VAL A 135 12.27 -4.71 22.48
C VAL A 135 11.02 -4.34 21.67
N ALA A 136 10.66 -5.18 20.70
CA ALA A 136 9.26 -5.56 20.55
C ALA A 136 9.12 -7.07 20.48
N THR A 137 8.73 -7.66 21.61
CA THR A 137 8.38 -9.06 21.70
C THR A 137 6.88 -9.23 21.50
N LEU A 138 6.47 -10.42 21.08
CA LEU A 138 5.05 -10.82 20.98
C LEU A 138 4.27 -10.49 22.27
N GLU A 139 4.92 -10.62 23.42
CA GLU A 139 4.35 -10.33 24.74
C GLU A 139 3.89 -8.87 24.90
N VAL A 140 4.65 -7.91 24.36
CA VAL A 140 4.29 -6.48 24.42
C VAL A 140 3.03 -6.23 23.61
N PHE A 141 2.94 -6.79 22.40
CA PHE A 141 1.75 -6.68 21.57
C PHE A 141 0.55 -7.36 22.25
N HIS A 142 0.72 -8.57 22.79
CA HIS A 142 -0.33 -9.22 23.57
C HIS A 142 -0.80 -8.35 24.75
N SER A 143 0.13 -7.73 25.49
CA SER A 143 -0.24 -6.88 26.62
C SER A 143 -1.06 -5.66 26.18
N ILE A 144 -0.66 -4.99 25.09
CA ILE A 144 -1.33 -3.78 24.59
C ILE A 144 -2.75 -4.09 24.14
N TYR A 145 -2.95 -5.19 23.40
CA TYR A 145 -4.25 -5.53 22.83
C TYR A 145 -5.05 -6.54 23.68
N SER A 146 -4.52 -6.99 24.82
CA SER A 146 -5.19 -7.96 25.71
C SER A 146 -6.58 -7.54 26.18
N GLY A 147 -6.81 -6.23 26.31
CA GLY A 147 -8.12 -5.67 26.68
C GLY A 147 -9.18 -5.72 25.58
N ILE A 148 -8.82 -6.14 24.36
CA ILE A 148 -9.67 -6.10 23.18
C ILE A 148 -9.98 -7.53 22.74
N SER A 149 -11.13 -8.04 23.20
CA SER A 149 -11.56 -9.43 22.96
C SER A 149 -11.69 -9.84 21.48
N GLN A 150 -11.71 -8.89 20.56
CA GLN A 150 -11.90 -9.11 19.12
C GLN A 150 -10.57 -9.22 18.35
N VAL A 151 -9.43 -8.98 18.99
CA VAL A 151 -8.11 -9.01 18.36
C VAL A 151 -7.33 -10.25 18.83
N LYS A 152 -7.01 -11.14 17.89
CA LYS A 152 -6.12 -12.27 18.12
C LYS A 152 -4.72 -11.93 17.63
N ILE A 153 -3.71 -12.12 18.48
CA ILE A 153 -2.31 -11.95 18.12
C ILE A 153 -1.68 -13.33 18.10
N ASP A 154 -1.01 -13.65 17.00
CA ASP A 154 -0.27 -14.90 16.80
C ASP A 154 1.12 -14.58 16.27
N ALA A 155 2.13 -15.36 16.68
CA ALA A 155 3.48 -15.24 16.16
C ALA A 155 3.54 -15.69 14.69
N LEU A 156 4.09 -14.85 13.81
CA LEU A 156 4.45 -15.28 12.46
C LEU A 156 5.79 -16.03 12.51
N ASN A 157 5.71 -17.34 12.70
CA ASN A 157 6.88 -18.21 12.66
C ASN A 157 7.13 -18.69 11.23
N LEU A 158 8.28 -18.32 10.67
CA LEU A 158 8.78 -18.89 9.41
C LEU A 158 9.65 -20.09 9.76
N SER A 159 9.41 -21.23 9.11
CA SER A 159 10.28 -22.39 9.27
C SER A 159 11.65 -22.09 8.65
N ASP A 160 12.72 -22.47 9.35
CA ASP A 160 14.08 -22.33 8.79
C ASP A 160 14.26 -23.15 7.50
N GLN A 161 13.45 -24.20 7.29
CA GLN A 161 13.42 -24.97 6.04
C GLN A 161 12.86 -24.14 4.87
N ASP A 162 11.97 -23.20 5.17
CA ASP A 162 11.37 -22.31 4.18
C ASP A 162 12.26 -21.10 3.85
N LEU A 163 13.27 -20.82 4.68
CA LEU A 163 14.20 -19.69 4.56
C LEU A 163 15.53 -20.11 3.91
N ASN A 164 15.47 -20.61 2.67
CA ASN A 164 16.68 -20.88 1.88
C ASN A 164 17.06 -19.70 0.97
N THR A 165 18.32 -19.68 0.51
CA THR A 165 18.87 -18.61 -0.33
C THR A 165 18.00 -18.31 -1.55
N ARG A 166 17.51 -19.34 -2.26
CA ARG A 166 16.69 -19.13 -3.45
C ARG A 166 15.36 -18.45 -3.09
N ARG A 167 14.63 -18.97 -2.11
CA ARG A 167 13.35 -18.39 -1.68
C ARG A 167 13.49 -16.97 -1.13
N MET A 168 14.54 -16.69 -0.37
CA MET A 168 14.84 -15.33 0.10
C MET A 168 15.16 -14.38 -1.07
N LEU A 169 15.97 -14.81 -2.04
CA LEU A 169 16.25 -14.00 -3.24
C LEU A 169 14.99 -13.74 -4.07
N ASP A 170 14.15 -14.77 -4.25
CA ASP A 170 12.88 -14.67 -4.96
C ASP A 170 11.91 -13.72 -4.23
N LEU A 171 11.79 -13.82 -2.90
CA LEU A 171 10.99 -12.92 -2.07
C LEU A 171 11.44 -11.46 -2.17
N MET A 172 12.75 -11.23 -2.34
CA MET A 172 13.32 -9.89 -2.52
C MET A 172 13.25 -9.41 -3.98
N ALA A 173 12.69 -10.20 -4.89
CA ALA A 173 12.68 -9.95 -6.33
C ALA A 173 14.09 -9.68 -6.91
N VAL A 174 15.10 -10.37 -6.37
CA VAL A 174 16.51 -10.18 -6.76
C VAL A 174 16.81 -11.09 -7.93
N GLY A 175 16.76 -10.52 -9.14
CA GLY A 175 17.07 -11.22 -10.38
C GLY A 175 17.09 -10.31 -11.61
N GLU A 176 16.41 -9.17 -11.57
CA GLU A 176 16.30 -8.23 -12.70
C GLU A 176 17.33 -7.08 -12.67
N GLY A 177 18.29 -7.10 -11.74
CA GLY A 177 19.31 -6.06 -11.60
C GLY A 177 20.57 -6.52 -10.87
N GLY A 178 21.58 -5.64 -10.81
CA GLY A 178 22.83 -5.90 -10.08
C GLY A 178 22.59 -6.11 -8.58
N MET A 179 23.34 -7.05 -7.99
CA MET A 179 23.20 -7.47 -6.59
C MET A 179 23.35 -6.29 -5.61
N PRO A 180 22.33 -5.91 -4.83
CA PRO A 180 22.44 -4.87 -3.83
C PRO A 180 23.44 -5.23 -2.72
N LEU A 181 24.10 -4.23 -2.12
CA LEU A 181 25.12 -4.46 -1.09
C LEU A 181 24.56 -5.16 0.16
N TYR A 182 23.32 -4.84 0.57
CA TYR A 182 22.66 -5.50 1.72
C TYR A 182 22.52 -7.02 1.53
N LEU A 183 22.51 -7.46 0.28
CA LEU A 183 22.28 -8.86 -0.06
C LEU A 183 23.49 -9.75 0.22
N HIS A 184 24.69 -9.16 0.31
CA HIS A 184 25.86 -9.85 0.83
C HIS A 184 25.69 -10.22 2.31
N VAL A 185 25.03 -9.36 3.09
CA VAL A 185 24.74 -9.63 4.51
C VAL A 185 23.70 -10.74 4.63
N VAL A 186 22.63 -10.69 3.84
CA VAL A 186 21.59 -11.74 3.81
C VAL A 186 22.19 -13.09 3.42
N ASN A 187 22.99 -13.14 2.36
CA ASN A 187 23.67 -14.36 1.94
C ASN A 187 24.61 -14.93 3.01
N ARG A 188 25.30 -14.07 3.77
CA ARG A 188 26.14 -14.51 4.89
C ARG A 188 25.29 -15.15 5.98
N VAL A 189 24.23 -14.49 6.42
CA VAL A 189 23.33 -15.01 7.47
C VAL A 189 22.70 -16.35 7.06
N LEU A 190 22.20 -16.46 5.82
CA LEU A 190 21.59 -17.71 5.33
C LEU A 190 22.61 -18.85 5.22
N ARG A 191 23.87 -18.55 4.92
CA ARG A 191 24.95 -19.56 4.95
C ARG A 191 25.25 -20.02 6.36
N ASP A 192 25.31 -19.10 7.32
CA ASP A 192 25.56 -19.43 8.73
C ASP A 192 24.42 -20.31 9.27
N MET A 193 23.15 -19.95 9.00
CA MET A 193 21.99 -20.79 9.33
C MET A 193 22.07 -22.20 8.70
N ARG A 194 22.53 -22.30 7.45
CA ARG A 194 22.71 -23.60 6.78
C ARG A 194 23.78 -24.46 7.44
N LEU A 195 24.90 -23.86 7.86
CA LEU A 195 25.99 -24.56 8.54
C LEU A 195 25.52 -25.11 9.90
N GLU A 196 24.69 -24.36 10.62
CA GLU A 196 24.09 -24.82 11.88
C GLU A 196 23.13 -25.99 11.69
N GLN A 197 22.29 -25.97 10.65
CA GLN A 197 21.39 -27.09 10.32
C GLN A 197 22.14 -28.38 10.00
N GLN A 198 23.26 -28.29 9.25
CA GLN A 198 24.11 -29.43 8.94
C GLN A 198 24.77 -30.02 10.19
N ARG A 199 25.15 -29.18 11.16
CA ARG A 199 25.69 -29.64 12.46
C ARG A 199 24.64 -30.35 13.31
N ASN A 200 23.37 -29.96 13.20
CA ASN A 200 22.27 -30.52 13.98
C ASN A 200 21.57 -31.72 13.29
N GLY A 201 22.05 -32.16 12.13
CA GLY A 201 21.53 -33.36 11.43
C GLY A 201 20.13 -33.19 10.82
N GLN A 202 19.68 -31.96 10.57
CA GLN A 202 18.42 -31.69 9.86
C GLN A 202 18.64 -31.88 8.35
N ASP A 203 17.87 -32.78 7.73
CA ASP A 203 17.98 -33.11 6.31
C ASP A 203 17.50 -31.97 5.39
N PHE A 204 18.00 -31.99 4.14
CA PHE A 204 17.57 -31.08 3.08
C PHE A 204 16.16 -31.48 2.60
N SER A 205 15.18 -30.57 2.71
CA SER A 205 13.96 -30.61 1.89
C SER A 205 13.65 -29.24 1.30
#